data_AF-A0A2G5D9L5-F1
#
_entry.id   AF-A0A2G5D9L5-F1
#
_cell.length_a   1.000
_cell.length_b   1.000
_cell.length_c   1.000
_cell.angle_alpha   90.00
_cell.angle_beta   90.00
_cell.angle_gamma   90.00
#
_symmetry.space_group_name_H-M   'P 1'
#
loop_
_entity.id
_entity.type
_entity.pdbx_description
1 polymer ?
#
loop_
_entity_poly.entity_id
_entity_poly.type
_entity_poly.pdbx_seq_one_letter_code
_entity_poly.pdbx_strand_id
1 'polypeptide(L)'
;MLEVGGMEGDQQLLMDHLANSQVGSTIRRKVLFGSGKAEIQLSGQDEISVIALDEASECDAVCMDKQLRELASWLGGSYVSSSEELLDGELTANLASGRSLNLHMSKKADREFILSIVSLIRNIRRAMEMHEGLSQSMNNPAELMIGSFSGLKALQEKYGHEDVSQQGVELFLATLTKLFDLLQDAYQGQIVGVVYFNVKPNVEFGSISNVNLASRPSPRWLGEAVNSSASTIIEEIVLVRRTLAVITGIILLLSTFLGIYFLLNMPLTRDTLLYSNVKLD
;
A
#
# COMPACT_ATOMS: atom_id res chain seq x y z
N MET A 1 -9.41 0.47 7.67
CA MET A 1 -8.33 -0.15 8.48
C MET A 1 -8.64 -1.62 8.64
N LEU A 2 -7.68 -2.48 8.36
CA LEU A 2 -7.82 -3.93 8.51
C LEU A 2 -6.66 -4.46 9.35
N GLU A 3 -6.95 -5.07 10.50
CA GLU A 3 -5.96 -5.86 11.23
C GLU A 3 -5.92 -7.28 10.65
N VAL A 4 -4.72 -7.83 10.53
CA VAL A 4 -4.48 -9.19 10.02
C VAL A 4 -3.63 -9.94 11.04
N GLY A 5 -4.18 -11.03 11.59
CA GLY A 5 -3.50 -11.93 12.51
C GLY A 5 -3.00 -13.20 11.84
N GLY A 6 -2.07 -13.92 12.49
CA GLY A 6 -1.56 -15.22 12.03
C GLY A 6 -0.44 -15.13 10.99
N MET A 7 0.53 -14.25 11.23
CA MET A 7 1.60 -13.90 10.28
C MET A 7 2.99 -13.95 10.91
N GLU A 8 3.21 -14.84 11.88
CA GLU A 8 4.48 -14.91 12.59
C GLU A 8 5.57 -15.48 11.66
N GLY A 9 6.50 -14.69 11.13
CA GLY A 9 7.59 -15.18 10.27
C GLY A 9 7.39 -15.04 8.75
N ASP A 10 6.16 -14.97 8.25
CA ASP A 10 5.86 -14.85 6.80
C ASP A 10 5.70 -13.40 6.31
N GLN A 11 6.05 -12.43 7.14
CA GLN A 11 5.88 -11.00 6.84
C GLN A 11 6.72 -10.55 5.65
N GLN A 12 7.93 -11.09 5.49
CA GLN A 12 8.83 -10.69 4.41
C GLN A 12 8.29 -11.16 3.06
N LEU A 13 7.80 -12.40 2.99
CA LEU A 13 7.17 -12.99 1.81
C LEU A 13 5.95 -12.17 1.37
N LEU A 14 5.12 -11.77 2.33
CA LEU A 14 3.95 -10.93 2.08
C LEU A 14 4.35 -9.53 1.61
N MET A 15 5.39 -8.93 2.22
CA MET A 15 5.89 -7.63 1.82
C MET A 15 6.47 -7.63 0.40
N ASP A 16 7.16 -8.71 0.01
CA ASP A 16 7.72 -8.94 -1.33
C ASP A 16 6.60 -9.17 -2.36
N HIS A 17 5.61 -10.02 -2.04
CA HIS A 17 4.43 -10.21 -2.89
C HIS A 17 3.66 -8.90 -3.09
N LEU A 18 3.42 -8.13 -2.03
CA LEU A 18 2.78 -6.82 -2.11
C LEU A 18 3.65 -5.75 -2.80
N ALA A 19 4.97 -5.90 -2.79
CA ALA A 19 5.88 -4.96 -3.47
C ALA A 19 5.91 -5.21 -4.97
N ASN A 20 5.71 -6.48 -5.36
CA ASN A 20 5.64 -6.92 -6.74
C ASN A 20 4.22 -6.82 -7.33
N SER A 21 3.17 -6.84 -6.51
CA SER A 21 1.80 -6.57 -6.95
C SER A 21 1.60 -5.07 -7.16
N GLN A 22 1.36 -4.64 -8.40
CA GLN A 22 0.93 -3.27 -8.69
C GLN A 22 -0.50 -3.08 -8.21
N VAL A 23 -0.67 -2.63 -6.96
CA VAL A 23 -1.95 -2.10 -6.48
C VAL A 23 -2.01 -0.61 -6.86
N GLY A 24 -2.33 -0.32 -8.13
CA GLY A 24 -2.57 1.05 -8.63
C GLY A 24 -1.49 2.10 -8.33
N SER A 25 -1.87 3.38 -8.34
CA SER A 25 -1.01 4.52 -7.99
C SER A 25 -0.85 4.72 -6.47
N THR A 26 -0.77 3.64 -5.70
CA THR A 26 -0.83 3.69 -4.24
C THR A 26 0.53 4.04 -3.63
N ILE A 27 0.59 5.10 -2.82
CA ILE A 27 1.79 5.45 -2.04
C ILE A 27 1.88 4.51 -0.84
N ARG A 28 2.79 3.54 -0.92
CA ARG A 28 3.03 2.57 0.16
C ARG A 28 4.07 3.10 1.14
N ARG A 29 3.71 3.24 2.42
CA ARG A 29 4.68 3.53 3.49
C ARG A 29 4.68 2.41 4.53
N LYS A 30 5.89 1.90 4.82
CA LYS A 30 6.10 1.02 5.97
C LYS A 30 6.06 1.87 7.23
N VAL A 31 5.08 1.64 8.09
CA VAL A 31 5.02 2.25 9.43
C VAL A 31 5.45 1.18 10.43
N LEU A 32 6.64 1.34 11.02
CA LEU A 32 7.02 0.55 12.19
C LEU A 32 6.28 1.13 13.40
N PHE A 33 5.27 0.42 13.88
CA PHE A 33 4.70 0.72 15.19
C PHE A 33 5.67 0.19 16.25
N GLY A 34 6.35 1.09 16.95
CA GLY A 34 7.04 0.74 18.18
C GLY A 34 5.99 0.28 19.19
N SER A 35 6.15 -0.94 19.73
CA SER A 35 5.39 -1.55 20.84
C SER A 35 4.41 -0.60 21.53
N GLY A 36 3.21 -0.44 20.98
CA GLY A 36 2.25 0.53 21.50
C GLY A 36 1.03 0.63 20.58
N LYS A 37 -0.15 0.49 21.19
CA LYS A 37 -1.47 0.63 20.57
C LYS A 37 -1.48 1.75 19.52
N ALA A 38 -2.00 1.46 18.32
CA ALA A 38 -2.41 2.50 17.39
C ALA A 38 -3.75 3.07 17.89
N GLU A 39 -3.71 4.17 18.65
CA GLU A 39 -4.92 4.90 19.03
C GLU A 39 -5.35 5.80 17.86
N ILE A 40 -6.53 5.54 17.32
CA ILE A 40 -7.15 6.42 16.32
C ILE A 40 -8.03 7.42 17.07
N GLN A 41 -7.59 8.67 17.11
CA GLN A 41 -8.37 9.78 17.62
C GLN A 41 -9.07 10.48 16.47
N LEU A 42 -10.39 10.39 16.44
CA LEU A 42 -11.24 11.06 15.46
C LEU A 42 -11.93 12.26 16.11
N SER A 43 -12.02 13.37 15.37
CA SER A 43 -12.71 14.60 15.78
C SER A 43 -13.97 14.75 14.93
N GLY A 44 -15.10 15.16 15.54
CA GLY A 44 -16.38 15.33 14.85
C GLY A 44 -17.22 14.06 14.88
N GLN A 45 -18.02 13.88 15.93
CA GLN A 45 -18.86 12.70 16.14
C GLN A 45 -20.04 12.63 15.15
N ASP A 46 -20.44 13.77 14.59
CA ASP A 46 -21.52 13.90 13.59
C ASP A 46 -21.00 13.91 12.14
N GLU A 47 -19.67 13.87 11.94
CA GLU A 47 -19.03 13.99 10.63
C GLU A 47 -18.47 12.65 10.11
N ILE A 48 -18.48 11.59 10.93
CA ILE A 48 -17.85 10.29 10.60
C ILE A 48 -18.80 9.12 10.82
N SER A 49 -19.01 8.32 9.78
CA SER A 49 -19.71 7.04 9.83
C SER A 49 -18.70 5.89 9.99
N VAL A 50 -18.80 5.14 11.09
CA VAL A 50 -17.92 3.99 11.37
C VAL A 50 -18.61 2.69 10.96
N ILE A 51 -17.95 1.92 10.10
CA ILE A 51 -18.46 0.64 9.57
C ILE A 51 -17.58 -0.49 10.09
N ALA A 52 -18.16 -1.40 10.87
CA ALA A 52 -17.46 -2.60 11.35
C ALA A 52 -17.49 -3.70 10.28
N LEU A 53 -16.32 -4.20 9.90
CA LEU A 53 -16.16 -5.31 8.95
C LEU A 53 -16.18 -6.69 9.62
N ASP A 54 -16.36 -6.74 10.94
CA ASP A 54 -16.34 -7.96 11.75
C ASP A 54 -17.76 -8.43 12.13
N GLU A 55 -18.80 -7.75 11.63
CA GLU A 55 -20.18 -8.14 11.90
C GLU A 55 -20.47 -9.51 11.29
N ALA A 56 -20.93 -10.43 12.14
CA ALA A 56 -21.40 -11.73 11.71
C ALA A 56 -22.71 -11.55 10.94
N SER A 57 -22.70 -11.93 9.66
CA SER A 57 -23.92 -11.95 8.85
C SER A 57 -24.54 -13.34 8.89
N GLU A 58 -25.83 -13.44 9.17
CA GLU A 58 -26.58 -14.69 9.08
C GLU A 58 -26.67 -15.13 7.61
N CYS A 59 -26.38 -16.41 7.36
CA CYS A 59 -26.48 -17.03 6.05
C CYS A 59 -26.75 -18.52 6.27
N ASP A 60 -27.85 -19.00 5.70
CA ASP A 60 -28.17 -20.42 5.73
C ASP A 60 -27.23 -21.22 4.80
N ALA A 61 -27.34 -22.55 4.82
CA ALA A 61 -26.45 -23.41 4.03
C ALA A 61 -26.56 -23.20 2.51
N VAL A 62 -27.76 -22.84 2.01
CA VAL A 62 -27.99 -22.60 0.58
C VAL A 62 -27.34 -21.29 0.15
N CYS A 63 -27.51 -20.25 0.97
CA CYS A 63 -26.83 -18.97 0.82
C CYS A 63 -25.29 -19.17 0.84
N MET A 64 -24.77 -19.99 1.76
CA MET A 64 -23.33 -20.22 1.87
C MET A 64 -22.77 -20.98 0.66
N ASP A 65 -23.45 -22.02 0.16
CA ASP A 65 -23.03 -22.76 -1.03
C ASP A 65 -22.91 -21.83 -2.25
N LYS A 66 -23.91 -20.95 -2.44
CA LYS A 66 -23.88 -19.93 -3.49
C LYS A 66 -22.67 -19.00 -3.32
N GLN A 67 -22.39 -18.54 -2.12
CA GLN A 67 -21.25 -17.66 -1.86
C GLN A 67 -19.90 -18.33 -2.08
N LEU A 68 -19.78 -19.62 -1.80
CA LEU A 68 -18.55 -20.37 -2.08
C LEU A 68 -18.32 -20.51 -3.58
N ARG A 69 -19.38 -20.75 -4.37
CA ARG A 69 -19.29 -20.77 -5.84
C ARG A 69 -18.92 -19.41 -6.42
N GLU A 70 -19.56 -18.35 -5.94
CA GLU A 70 -19.25 -16.98 -6.35
C GLU A 70 -17.82 -16.59 -5.97
N LEU A 71 -17.38 -16.93 -4.76
CA LEU A 71 -16.01 -16.70 -4.30
C LEU A 71 -15.00 -17.40 -5.21
N ALA A 72 -15.19 -18.70 -5.43
CA ALA A 72 -14.28 -19.48 -6.27
C ALA A 72 -14.23 -18.92 -7.70
N SER A 73 -15.38 -18.60 -8.30
CA SER A 73 -15.45 -17.96 -9.62
C SER A 73 -14.74 -16.61 -9.65
N TRP A 74 -14.90 -15.79 -8.61
CA TRP A 74 -14.29 -14.47 -8.52
C TRP A 74 -12.76 -14.52 -8.36
N LEU A 75 -12.27 -15.60 -7.74
CA LEU A 75 -10.86 -15.95 -7.62
C LEU A 75 -10.32 -16.74 -8.85
N GLY A 76 -11.13 -16.93 -9.89
CA GLY A 76 -10.73 -17.63 -11.10
C GLY A 76 -10.56 -19.15 -10.92
N GLY A 77 -11.23 -19.74 -9.94
CA GLY A 77 -11.22 -21.15 -9.60
C GLY A 77 -12.62 -21.77 -9.59
N SER A 78 -12.81 -22.82 -8.80
CA SER A 78 -14.07 -23.58 -8.75
C SER A 78 -14.38 -24.11 -7.35
N TYR A 79 -15.66 -24.28 -7.06
CA TYR A 79 -16.12 -24.94 -5.84
C TYR A 79 -17.03 -26.13 -6.20
N VAL A 80 -16.70 -27.31 -5.67
CA VAL A 80 -17.46 -28.54 -5.84
C VAL A 80 -18.00 -28.96 -4.48
N SER A 81 -19.32 -28.85 -4.31
CA SER A 81 -20.04 -29.31 -3.13
C SER A 81 -20.09 -30.84 -3.08
N SER A 82 -19.82 -31.42 -1.91
CA SER A 82 -20.09 -32.82 -1.61
C SER A 82 -21.59 -33.01 -1.40
N SER A 83 -22.15 -34.09 -1.93
CA SER A 83 -23.59 -34.39 -1.86
C SER A 83 -24.04 -34.91 -0.49
N GLU A 84 -23.08 -35.27 0.37
CA GLU A 84 -23.33 -36.09 1.57
C GLU A 84 -23.46 -35.29 2.86
N GLU A 85 -22.76 -34.15 2.99
CA GLU A 85 -22.79 -33.31 4.19
C GLU A 85 -22.96 -31.81 3.87
N LEU A 86 -23.70 -31.10 4.72
CA LEU A 86 -23.87 -29.65 4.62
C LEU A 86 -22.51 -28.95 4.82
N LEU A 87 -22.13 -28.11 3.86
CA LEU A 87 -20.84 -27.39 3.85
C LEU A 87 -19.63 -28.33 3.79
N ASP A 88 -19.76 -29.47 3.12
CA ASP A 88 -18.61 -30.27 2.70
C ASP A 88 -18.38 -30.08 1.19
N GLY A 89 -17.12 -30.03 0.78
CA GLY A 89 -16.74 -29.65 -0.57
C GLY A 89 -15.31 -29.12 -0.69
N GLU A 90 -14.83 -29.00 -1.92
CA GLU A 90 -13.49 -28.54 -2.24
C GLU A 90 -13.55 -27.21 -3.01
N LEU A 91 -12.85 -26.20 -2.49
CA LEU A 91 -12.59 -24.93 -3.16
C LEU A 91 -11.18 -24.98 -3.74
N THR A 92 -11.09 -24.83 -5.06
CA THR A 92 -9.82 -24.67 -5.78
C THR A 92 -9.70 -23.22 -6.21
N ALA A 93 -8.56 -22.60 -5.91
CA ALA A 93 -8.24 -21.24 -6.33
C ALA A 93 -6.92 -21.21 -7.11
N ASN A 94 -6.89 -20.43 -8.20
CA ASN A 94 -5.67 -20.20 -8.97
C ASN A 94 -4.91 -19.01 -8.38
N LEU A 95 -3.63 -19.22 -8.10
CA LEU A 95 -2.74 -18.24 -7.49
C LEU A 95 -1.94 -17.49 -8.56
N ALA A 96 -1.42 -16.31 -8.20
CA ALA A 96 -0.60 -15.49 -9.11
C ALA A 96 0.73 -16.17 -9.46
N SER A 97 1.23 -17.03 -8.57
CA SER A 97 2.37 -17.92 -8.75
C SER A 97 2.16 -19.00 -9.82
N GLY A 98 0.96 -19.11 -10.39
CA GLY A 98 0.58 -20.14 -11.36
C GLY A 98 0.24 -21.49 -10.72
N ARG A 99 0.17 -21.54 -9.39
CA ARG A 99 -0.16 -22.72 -8.60
C ARG A 99 -1.66 -22.75 -8.29
N SER A 100 -2.18 -23.92 -7.96
CA SER A 100 -3.54 -24.10 -7.46
C SER A 100 -3.53 -24.40 -5.96
N LEU A 101 -4.33 -23.67 -5.20
CA LEU A 101 -4.60 -23.96 -3.79
C LEU A 101 -5.93 -24.69 -3.67
N ASN A 102 -5.91 -25.84 -3.00
CA ASN A 102 -7.10 -26.65 -2.75
C ASN A 102 -7.44 -26.65 -1.26
N LEU A 103 -8.63 -26.16 -0.93
CA LEU A 103 -9.12 -26.00 0.43
C LEU A 103 -10.37 -26.84 0.62
N HIS A 104 -10.36 -27.69 1.64
CA HIS A 104 -11.42 -28.65 1.90
C HIS A 104 -12.30 -28.18 3.05
N MET A 105 -13.60 -27.99 2.80
CA MET A 105 -14.52 -27.48 3.82
C MET A 105 -14.73 -28.45 5.00
N SER A 106 -14.44 -29.74 4.84
CA SER A 106 -14.38 -30.73 5.93
C SER A 106 -13.20 -30.49 6.89
N LYS A 107 -12.13 -29.83 6.45
CA LYS A 107 -10.99 -29.47 7.31
C LYS A 107 -11.28 -28.17 8.03
N LYS A 108 -11.24 -28.21 9.37
CA LYS A 108 -11.53 -27.05 10.22
C LYS A 108 -10.74 -25.79 9.84
N ALA A 109 -9.43 -25.92 9.63
CA ALA A 109 -8.56 -24.79 9.30
C ALA A 109 -8.91 -24.14 7.95
N ASP A 110 -9.04 -24.97 6.90
CA ASP A 110 -9.44 -24.55 5.56
C ASP A 110 -10.80 -23.86 5.59
N ARG A 111 -11.76 -24.46 6.29
CA ARG A 111 -13.11 -23.90 6.46
C ARG A 111 -13.08 -22.55 7.16
N GLU A 112 -12.38 -22.42 8.28
CA GLU A 112 -12.25 -21.15 9.01
C GLU A 112 -11.62 -20.06 8.13
N PHE A 113 -10.59 -20.42 7.36
CA PHE A 113 -9.95 -19.50 6.42
C PHE A 113 -10.90 -19.05 5.30
N ILE A 114 -11.58 -19.98 4.64
CA ILE A 114 -12.54 -19.66 3.57
C ILE A 114 -13.68 -18.79 4.11
N LEU A 115 -14.28 -19.17 5.24
CA LEU A 115 -15.37 -18.41 5.83
C LEU A 115 -14.93 -17.00 6.25
N SER A 116 -13.70 -16.83 6.71
CA SER A 116 -13.14 -15.51 6.99
C SER A 116 -13.03 -14.66 5.72
N ILE A 117 -12.62 -15.24 4.58
CA ILE A 117 -12.59 -14.54 3.29
C ILE A 117 -14.00 -14.15 2.84
N VAL A 118 -14.95 -15.08 2.90
CA VAL A 118 -16.35 -14.83 2.54
C VAL A 118 -16.91 -13.69 3.40
N SER A 119 -16.69 -13.73 4.71
CA SER A 119 -17.15 -12.69 5.64
C SER A 119 -16.57 -11.33 5.26
N LEU A 120 -15.27 -11.25 5.00
CA LEU A 120 -14.60 -9.99 4.63
C LEU A 120 -15.19 -9.40 3.34
N ILE A 121 -15.35 -10.22 2.29
CA ILE A 121 -15.90 -9.76 1.01
C ILE A 121 -17.33 -9.26 1.17
N ARG A 122 -18.17 -10.00 1.89
CA ARG A 122 -19.56 -9.58 2.16
C ARG A 122 -19.62 -8.26 2.90
N ASN A 123 -18.84 -8.13 3.97
CA ASN A 123 -18.90 -6.95 4.83
C ASN A 123 -18.37 -5.71 4.10
N ILE A 124 -17.37 -5.86 3.21
CA ILE A 124 -16.95 -4.78 2.33
C ILE A 124 -18.03 -4.42 1.30
N ARG A 125 -18.68 -5.40 0.66
CA ARG A 125 -19.80 -5.12 -0.26
C ARG A 125 -20.94 -4.40 0.44
N ARG A 126 -21.29 -4.82 1.66
CA ARG A 126 -22.29 -4.12 2.49
C ARG A 126 -21.85 -2.69 2.83
N ALA A 127 -20.56 -2.48 3.10
CA ALA A 127 -20.02 -1.14 3.31
C ALA A 127 -20.17 -0.25 2.06
N MET A 128 -19.95 -0.82 0.87
CA MET A 128 -20.18 -0.12 -0.41
C MET A 128 -21.67 0.21 -0.64
N GLU A 129 -22.58 -0.70 -0.30
CA GLU A 129 -24.03 -0.44 -0.37
C GLU A 129 -24.43 0.70 0.59
N MET A 130 -23.84 0.74 1.79
CA MET A 130 -24.05 1.84 2.73
C MET A 130 -23.49 3.16 2.21
N HIS A 131 -22.32 3.14 1.55
CA HIS A 131 -21.73 4.33 0.93
C HIS A 131 -22.65 4.97 -0.11
N GLU A 132 -23.33 4.18 -0.94
CA GLU A 132 -24.28 4.70 -1.91
C GLU A 132 -25.42 5.48 -1.23
N GLY A 133 -25.91 4.98 -0.09
CA GLY A 133 -26.91 5.69 0.71
C GLY A 133 -26.37 6.94 1.42
N LEU A 134 -25.14 6.88 1.95
CA LEU A 134 -24.51 7.98 2.70
C LEU A 134 -24.08 9.13 1.78
N SER A 135 -23.53 8.82 0.61
CA SER A 135 -23.11 9.81 -0.40
C SER A 135 -24.29 10.62 -0.96
N GLN A 136 -25.49 10.05 -0.95
CA GLN A 136 -26.73 10.74 -1.33
C GLN A 136 -27.36 11.55 -0.19
N SER A 137 -26.87 11.40 1.04
CA SER A 137 -27.37 12.14 2.20
C SER A 137 -26.90 13.60 2.19
N MET A 138 -27.70 14.52 2.76
CA MET A 138 -27.34 15.95 2.82
C MET A 138 -26.04 16.23 3.60
N ASN A 139 -25.65 15.34 4.51
CA ASN A 139 -24.50 15.54 5.39
C ASN A 139 -23.21 14.91 4.84
N ASN A 140 -23.32 13.93 3.92
CA ASN A 140 -22.20 13.22 3.28
C ASN A 140 -20.97 13.02 4.21
N PRO A 141 -21.12 12.23 5.29
CA PRO A 141 -20.08 12.07 6.30
C PRO A 141 -18.85 11.34 5.74
N ALA A 142 -17.69 11.57 6.34
CA ALA A 142 -16.51 10.75 6.08
C ALA A 142 -16.75 9.32 6.59
N GLU A 143 -16.24 8.32 5.87
CA GLU A 143 -16.48 6.92 6.21
C GLU A 143 -15.19 6.24 6.70
N LEU A 144 -15.31 5.50 7.81
CA LEU A 144 -14.21 4.72 8.37
C LEU A 144 -14.63 3.27 8.52
N MET A 145 -14.07 2.40 7.66
CA MET A 145 -14.20 0.96 7.79
C MET A 145 -13.12 0.41 8.72
N ILE A 146 -13.50 -0.42 9.70
CA ILE A 146 -12.56 -1.08 10.63
C ILE A 146 -12.93 -2.56 10.74
N GLY A 147 -11.94 -3.44 10.66
CA GLY A 147 -12.13 -4.85 11.00
C GLY A 147 -10.83 -5.60 11.24
N SER A 148 -10.98 -6.89 11.49
CA SER A 148 -9.94 -7.85 11.80
C SER A 148 -10.12 -9.12 10.95
N PHE A 149 -9.00 -9.62 10.44
CA PHE A 149 -8.93 -10.86 9.67
C PHE A 149 -8.01 -11.84 10.39
N SER A 150 -8.59 -12.92 10.90
CA SER A 150 -7.87 -13.96 11.64
C SER A 150 -7.79 -15.29 10.89
N GLY A 151 -8.31 -15.38 9.66
CA GLY A 151 -8.34 -16.62 8.88
C GLY A 151 -6.95 -17.21 8.61
N LEU A 152 -5.91 -16.39 8.44
CA LEU A 152 -4.54 -16.87 8.23
C LEU A 152 -3.99 -17.63 9.44
N LYS A 153 -4.43 -17.25 10.65
CA LYS A 153 -4.05 -17.94 11.88
C LYS A 153 -4.50 -19.40 11.87
N ALA A 154 -5.70 -19.69 11.35
CA ALA A 154 -6.21 -21.04 11.26
C ALA A 154 -5.33 -21.93 10.35
N LEU A 155 -4.87 -21.39 9.22
CA LEU A 155 -3.93 -22.10 8.33
C LEU A 155 -2.56 -22.29 9.00
N GLN A 156 -2.02 -21.24 9.60
CA GLN A 156 -0.72 -21.29 10.27
C GLN A 156 -0.70 -22.30 11.43
N GLU A 157 -1.76 -22.35 12.24
CA GLU A 157 -1.85 -23.32 13.35
C GLU A 157 -1.92 -24.77 12.87
N LYS A 158 -2.50 -25.03 11.69
CA LYS A 158 -2.69 -26.37 11.16
C LYS A 158 -1.53 -26.85 10.29
N TYR A 159 -1.00 -25.97 9.43
CA TYR A 159 -0.01 -26.28 8.40
C TYR A 159 1.35 -25.63 8.69
N GLY A 160 1.51 -24.87 9.77
CA GLY A 160 2.77 -24.19 10.08
C GLY A 160 3.18 -23.19 9.00
N HIS A 161 4.47 -23.10 8.72
CA HIS A 161 5.06 -22.31 7.62
C HIS A 161 5.18 -23.10 6.32
N GLU A 162 4.36 -24.14 6.17
CA GLU A 162 4.35 -24.94 4.97
C GLU A 162 3.67 -24.22 3.80
N ASP A 163 3.77 -24.87 2.66
CA ASP A 163 3.31 -24.43 1.36
C ASP A 163 1.84 -23.98 1.34
N VAL A 164 0.94 -24.68 2.06
CA VAL A 164 -0.49 -24.32 2.13
C VAL A 164 -0.70 -22.97 2.84
N SER A 165 0.05 -22.69 3.91
CA SER A 165 -0.04 -21.41 4.62
C SER A 165 0.45 -20.27 3.73
N GLN A 166 1.56 -20.46 3.01
CA GLN A 166 2.09 -19.46 2.07
C GLN A 166 1.11 -19.20 0.92
N GLN A 167 0.52 -20.25 0.36
CA GLN A 167 -0.53 -20.14 -0.65
C GLN A 167 -1.78 -19.43 -0.11
N GLY A 168 -2.15 -19.67 1.15
CA GLY A 168 -3.22 -18.95 1.83
C GLY A 168 -2.95 -17.45 1.95
N VAL A 169 -1.71 -17.07 2.25
CA VAL A 169 -1.27 -15.66 2.25
C VAL A 169 -1.39 -15.06 0.85
N GLU A 170 -0.94 -15.78 -0.17
CA GLU A 170 -1.05 -15.34 -1.57
C GLU A 170 -2.51 -15.13 -1.99
N LEU A 171 -3.41 -16.05 -1.61
CA LEU A 171 -4.83 -15.93 -1.90
C LEU A 171 -5.48 -14.75 -1.15
N PHE A 172 -5.12 -14.55 0.12
CA PHE A 172 -5.59 -13.41 0.91
C PHE A 172 -5.15 -12.08 0.27
N LEU A 173 -3.91 -11.99 -0.22
CA LEU A 173 -3.40 -10.82 -0.92
C LEU A 173 -4.13 -10.54 -2.25
N ALA A 174 -4.36 -11.59 -3.05
CA ALA A 174 -5.12 -11.46 -4.28
C ALA A 174 -6.56 -10.98 -4.01
N THR A 175 -7.17 -11.51 -2.95
CA THR A 175 -8.49 -11.09 -2.47
C THR A 175 -8.49 -9.62 -2.06
N LEU A 176 -7.52 -9.20 -1.24
CA LEU A 176 -7.40 -7.84 -0.75
C LEU A 176 -7.18 -6.84 -1.90
N THR A 177 -6.38 -7.22 -2.90
CA THR A 177 -6.13 -6.39 -4.10
C THR A 177 -7.43 -6.16 -4.86
N LYS A 178 -8.17 -7.23 -5.18
CA LYS A 178 -9.46 -7.11 -5.88
C LYS A 178 -10.50 -6.33 -5.07
N LEU A 179 -10.51 -6.49 -3.74
CA LEU A 179 -11.39 -5.70 -2.85
C LEU A 179 -11.03 -4.23 -2.87
N PHE A 180 -9.74 -3.91 -2.91
CA PHE A 180 -9.28 -2.54 -3.02
C PHE A 180 -9.68 -1.92 -4.36
N ASP A 181 -9.59 -2.66 -5.46
CA ASP A 181 -10.07 -2.19 -6.77
C ASP A 181 -11.58 -1.89 -6.74
N LEU A 182 -12.38 -2.79 -6.14
CA LEU A 182 -13.83 -2.57 -5.97
C LEU A 182 -14.14 -1.32 -5.14
N LEU A 183 -13.39 -1.11 -4.06
CA LEU A 183 -13.53 0.06 -3.22
C LEU A 183 -13.05 1.33 -3.96
N GLN A 184 -11.99 1.24 -4.75
CA GLN A 184 -11.50 2.35 -5.55
C GLN A 184 -12.55 2.82 -6.55
N ASP A 185 -13.21 1.88 -7.22
CA ASP A 185 -14.31 2.17 -8.15
C ASP A 185 -15.52 2.78 -7.41
N ALA A 186 -15.92 2.19 -6.28
CA ALA A 186 -17.07 2.65 -5.51
C ALA A 186 -16.89 4.05 -4.91
N TYR A 187 -15.68 4.36 -4.43
CA TYR A 187 -15.34 5.64 -3.79
C TYR A 187 -14.66 6.62 -4.76
N GLN A 188 -14.67 6.35 -6.06
CA GLN A 188 -14.08 7.22 -7.10
C GLN A 188 -12.61 7.60 -6.83
N GLY A 189 -11.83 6.67 -6.29
CA GLY A 189 -10.43 6.89 -5.92
C GLY A 189 -10.19 7.58 -4.58
N GLN A 190 -11.23 7.97 -3.84
CA GLN A 190 -11.12 8.66 -2.56
C GLN A 190 -11.04 7.68 -1.38
N ILE A 191 -10.10 6.73 -1.44
CA ILE A 191 -9.89 5.74 -0.39
C ILE A 191 -8.46 5.72 0.13
N VAL A 192 -8.31 5.61 1.45
CA VAL A 192 -7.03 5.38 2.11
C VAL A 192 -7.09 4.08 2.90
N GLY A 193 -6.28 3.11 2.47
CA GLY A 193 -6.16 1.81 3.12
C GLY A 193 -5.01 1.77 4.14
N VAL A 194 -5.29 1.27 5.34
CA VAL A 194 -4.26 0.88 6.33
C VAL A 194 -4.47 -0.58 6.68
N VAL A 195 -3.46 -1.40 6.41
CA VAL A 195 -3.43 -2.82 6.77
C VAL A 195 -2.35 -3.02 7.81
N TYR A 196 -2.74 -3.56 8.96
CA TYR A 196 -1.88 -3.77 10.11
C TYR A 196 -1.70 -5.27 10.36
N PHE A 197 -0.46 -5.75 10.41
CA PHE A 197 -0.16 -7.16 10.66
C PHE A 197 0.28 -7.35 12.11
N ASN A 198 -0.47 -8.16 12.87
CA ASN A 198 -0.18 -8.41 14.27
C ASN A 198 0.67 -9.67 14.44
N VAL A 199 1.89 -9.50 14.98
CA VAL A 199 2.89 -10.59 15.16
C VAL A 199 2.75 -11.28 16.52
N LYS A 200 2.05 -10.67 17.48
CA LYS A 200 1.83 -11.29 18.80
C LYS A 200 0.35 -11.20 19.18
N PRO A 201 -0.30 -12.30 19.60
CA PRO A 201 -1.62 -12.24 20.19
C PRO A 201 -1.47 -11.61 21.59
N ASN A 202 -1.32 -10.29 21.65
CA ASN A 202 -1.34 -9.64 22.95
C ASN A 202 -2.78 -9.73 23.48
N VAL A 203 -2.91 -10.36 24.64
CA VAL A 203 -4.15 -10.84 25.30
C VAL A 203 -5.14 -9.72 25.65
N GLU A 204 -4.88 -8.47 25.27
CA GLU A 204 -5.76 -7.33 25.56
C GLU A 204 -5.85 -6.31 24.40
N PHE A 205 -5.88 -6.80 23.15
CA PHE A 205 -6.60 -6.05 22.12
C PHE A 205 -8.08 -6.41 22.23
N GLY A 206 -8.75 -5.79 23.22
CA GLY A 206 -10.17 -5.50 23.05
C GLY A 206 -10.29 -4.84 21.68
N SER A 207 -11.18 -5.38 20.84
CA SER A 207 -11.47 -4.97 19.47
C SER A 207 -10.98 -3.56 19.14
N ILE A 208 -10.38 -3.38 17.96
CA ILE A 208 -10.03 -2.06 17.41
C ILE A 208 -11.26 -1.11 17.34
N SER A 209 -12.46 -1.59 17.72
CA SER A 209 -13.62 -0.81 18.12
C SER A 209 -13.39 0.26 19.20
N ASN A 210 -12.28 0.27 19.96
CA ASN A 210 -11.98 1.38 20.86
C ASN A 210 -11.41 2.59 20.11
N VAL A 211 -12.18 3.12 19.16
CA VAL A 211 -11.97 4.46 18.61
C VAL A 211 -12.32 5.45 19.70
N ASN A 212 -11.32 6.03 20.34
CA ASN A 212 -11.52 7.05 21.36
C ASN A 212 -11.83 8.38 20.66
N LEU A 213 -13.11 8.74 20.60
CA LEU A 213 -13.60 10.00 20.03
C LEU A 213 -13.24 11.15 20.98
N ALA A 214 -12.04 11.71 20.82
CA ALA A 214 -11.62 12.89 21.55
C ALA A 214 -12.00 14.17 20.77
N SER A 215 -12.65 15.11 21.45
CA SER A 215 -12.94 16.44 20.91
C SER A 215 -11.64 17.26 20.79
N ARG A 216 -10.98 17.18 19.64
CA ARG A 216 -9.87 18.08 19.32
C ARG A 216 -10.44 19.38 18.72
N PRO A 217 -9.87 20.55 19.06
CA PRO A 217 -10.34 21.84 18.53
C PRO A 217 -10.11 22.03 17.02
N SER A 218 -9.46 21.10 16.31
CA SER A 218 -9.29 21.18 14.85
C SER A 218 -9.11 19.79 14.21
N PRO A 219 -9.93 19.42 13.20
CA PRO A 219 -9.69 18.24 12.39
C PRO A 219 -8.45 18.46 11.53
N ARG A 220 -7.45 17.58 11.64
CA ARG A 220 -6.30 17.57 10.73
C ARG A 220 -6.69 16.67 9.55
N TRP A 221 -7.13 17.28 8.47
CA TRP A 221 -7.42 16.60 7.21
C TRP A 221 -6.20 15.80 6.76
N LEU A 222 -6.40 14.52 6.41
CA LEU A 222 -5.43 13.71 5.70
C LEU A 222 -5.38 14.20 4.25
N GLY A 223 -4.79 15.37 4.05
CA GLY A 223 -4.33 15.78 2.73
C GLY A 223 -3.18 14.86 2.34
N GLU A 224 -3.22 14.35 1.11
CA GLU A 224 -1.99 13.91 0.46
C GLU A 224 -1.00 15.07 0.60
N ALA A 225 0.05 14.89 1.41
CA ALA A 225 1.21 15.72 1.25
C ALA A 225 1.68 15.37 -0.16
N VAL A 226 1.32 16.22 -1.13
CA VAL A 226 1.83 16.18 -2.50
C VAL A 226 3.30 15.91 -2.32
N ASN A 227 3.72 14.68 -2.59
CA ASN A 227 5.11 14.31 -2.46
C ASN A 227 5.76 14.96 -3.68
N SER A 228 6.02 16.25 -3.57
CA SER A 228 6.99 17.03 -4.30
C SER A 228 8.37 16.45 -3.99
N SER A 229 8.58 15.19 -4.34
CA SER A 229 9.83 14.44 -4.16
C SER A 229 10.31 13.92 -5.51
N ALA A 230 9.41 13.52 -6.41
CA ALA A 230 9.79 13.22 -7.79
C ALA A 230 10.12 14.49 -8.59
N SER A 231 9.32 15.55 -8.44
CA SER A 231 9.56 16.82 -9.16
C SER A 231 10.70 17.62 -8.55
N THR A 232 10.84 17.66 -7.22
CA THR A 232 11.91 18.42 -6.54
C THR A 232 13.28 17.79 -6.73
N ILE A 233 13.41 16.46 -6.77
CA ILE A 233 14.70 15.83 -7.06
C ILE A 233 15.13 16.18 -8.49
N ILE A 234 14.21 16.17 -9.46
CA ILE A 234 14.53 16.54 -10.85
C ILE A 234 14.86 18.03 -10.95
N GLU A 235 14.10 18.90 -10.28
CA GLU A 235 14.34 20.34 -10.26
C GLU A 235 15.64 20.71 -9.52
N GLU A 236 15.96 20.07 -8.40
CA GLU A 236 17.23 20.24 -7.68
C GLU A 236 18.41 19.77 -8.52
N ILE A 237 18.31 18.61 -9.18
CA ILE A 237 19.40 18.10 -10.05
C ILE A 237 19.61 19.04 -11.24
N VAL A 238 18.54 19.58 -11.84
CA VAL A 238 18.63 20.55 -12.94
C VAL A 238 19.23 21.87 -12.46
N LEU A 239 18.83 22.36 -11.28
CA LEU A 239 19.34 23.60 -10.70
C LEU A 239 20.82 23.49 -10.32
N VAL A 240 21.24 22.36 -9.75
CA VAL A 240 22.65 22.07 -9.44
C VAL A 240 23.49 21.93 -10.71
N ARG A 241 23.02 21.22 -11.74
CA ARG A 241 23.76 21.11 -13.01
C ARG A 241 23.87 22.44 -13.73
N ARG A 242 22.81 23.27 -13.70
CA ARG A 242 22.79 24.60 -14.31
C ARG A 242 23.73 25.56 -13.59
N THR A 243 23.74 25.58 -12.26
CA THR A 243 24.66 26.41 -11.48
C THR A 243 26.11 25.98 -11.66
N LEU A 244 26.40 24.67 -11.65
CA LEU A 244 27.74 24.15 -11.90
C LEU A 244 28.26 24.55 -13.29
N ALA A 245 27.43 24.42 -14.33
CA ALA A 245 27.79 24.80 -15.70
C ALA A 245 28.05 26.31 -15.83
N VAL A 246 27.21 27.15 -15.22
CA VAL A 246 27.36 28.61 -15.25
C VAL A 246 28.63 29.05 -14.52
N ILE A 247 28.90 28.52 -13.32
CA ILE A 247 30.10 28.85 -12.55
C ILE A 247 31.36 28.44 -13.32
N THR A 248 31.36 27.23 -13.89
CA THR A 248 32.49 26.73 -14.69
C THR A 248 32.73 27.60 -15.93
N GLY A 249 31.66 28.04 -16.60
CA GLY A 249 31.75 28.96 -17.74
C GLY A 249 32.34 30.32 -17.37
N ILE A 250 31.91 30.91 -16.25
CA ILE A 250 32.43 32.19 -15.76
C ILE A 250 33.93 32.08 -15.42
N ILE A 251 34.35 30.99 -14.78
CA ILE A 251 35.76 30.76 -14.44
C ILE A 251 36.61 30.63 -15.71
N LEU A 252 36.15 29.89 -16.73
CA LEU A 252 36.85 29.78 -18.01
C LEU A 252 36.95 31.12 -18.75
N LEU A 253 35.89 31.93 -18.68
CA LEU A 253 35.86 33.25 -19.31
C LEU A 253 36.82 34.23 -18.61
N LEU A 254 36.86 34.24 -17.28
CA LEU A 254 37.83 35.04 -16.52
C LEU A 254 39.28 34.58 -16.78
N SER A 255 39.50 33.26 -16.83
CA SER A 255 40.81 32.68 -17.12
C SER A 255 41.31 33.06 -18.52
N THR A 256 40.45 33.00 -19.54
CA THR A 256 40.80 33.43 -20.90
C THR A 256 41.05 34.93 -20.99
N PHE A 257 40.27 35.77 -20.31
CA PHE A 257 40.53 37.21 -20.24
C PHE A 257 41.86 37.54 -19.57
N LEU A 258 42.18 36.90 -18.44
CA LEU A 258 43.48 37.06 -17.78
C LEU A 258 44.62 36.59 -18.69
N GLY A 259 44.46 35.46 -19.37
CA GLY A 259 45.45 34.93 -20.31
C GLY A 259 45.74 35.90 -21.46
N ILE A 260 44.70 36.48 -22.07
CA ILE A 260 44.85 37.50 -23.12
C ILE A 260 45.52 38.76 -22.56
N TYR A 261 45.12 39.21 -21.37
CA TYR A 261 45.73 40.37 -20.72
C TYR A 261 47.22 40.17 -20.47
N PHE A 262 47.63 38.99 -19.99
CA PHE A 262 49.04 38.65 -19.79
C PHE A 262 49.81 38.49 -21.10
N LEU A 263 49.19 37.98 -22.17
CA LEU A 263 49.81 37.91 -23.50
C LEU A 263 50.04 39.29 -24.11
N LEU A 264 49.08 40.21 -23.98
CA LEU A 264 49.20 41.58 -24.51
C LEU A 264 50.20 42.43 -23.71
N ASN A 265 50.31 42.19 -22.40
CA ASN A 265 51.28 42.85 -21.53
C ASN A 265 52.57 42.04 -21.34
N MET A 266 52.79 41.00 -22.13
CA MET A 266 54.07 40.30 -22.10
C MET A 266 55.13 41.29 -22.61
N PRO A 267 56.16 41.61 -21.83
CA PRO A 267 57.26 42.41 -22.33
C PRO A 267 57.93 41.54 -23.40
N LEU A 268 57.67 41.85 -24.67
CA LEU A 268 58.45 41.31 -25.77
C LEU A 268 59.89 41.66 -25.41
N THR A 269 60.68 40.69 -24.95
CA THR A 269 62.11 40.85 -24.89
C THR A 269 62.47 41.29 -26.30
N ARG A 270 62.83 42.57 -26.43
CA ARG A 270 63.39 43.13 -27.65
C ARG A 270 64.71 42.42 -27.82
N ASP A 271 64.64 41.19 -28.30
CA ASP A 271 65.81 40.41 -28.61
C ASP A 271 66.61 41.21 -29.61
N THR A 272 67.88 41.21 -29.33
CA THR A 272 68.94 42.15 -29.69
C THR A 272 69.19 42.28 -31.20
N LEU A 273 68.30 41.75 -32.04
CA LEU A 273 68.35 41.76 -33.51
C LEU A 273 67.58 42.93 -34.13
N LEU A 274 66.55 43.49 -33.48
CA LEU A 274 65.79 44.64 -34.01
C LEU A 274 66.51 45.99 -33.85
N TYR A 275 67.61 46.04 -33.10
CA TYR A 275 68.49 47.21 -32.99
C TYR A 275 69.78 47.09 -33.83
N SER A 276 69.93 46.07 -34.67
CA SER A 276 71.15 45.87 -35.48
C SER A 276 71.21 46.67 -36.79
N ASN A 277 70.15 47.40 -37.16
CA ASN A 277 70.07 48.12 -38.45
C ASN A 277 69.83 49.64 -38.32
N VAL A 278 70.51 50.31 -37.39
CA VAL A 278 70.85 51.73 -37.57
C VAL A 278 72.30 51.92 -37.13
N LYS A 279 73.22 51.50 -38.02
CA LYS A 279 74.59 52.02 -38.04
C LYS A 279 74.53 53.42 -38.65
N LEU A 280 75.24 54.34 -38.01
CA LEU A 280 75.55 55.69 -38.49
C LEU A 280 76.09 55.67 -39.92
N ASP A 281 75.58 56.58 -40.74
CA ASP A 281 76.39 57.61 -41.41
C ASP A 281 75.72 58.98 -41.19
#